data_AF-A0A853IBI2-F1
#
_entry.id   AF-A0A853IBI2-F1
#
_cell.length_a   1.000
_cell.length_b   1.000
_cell.length_c   1.000
_cell.angle_alpha   90.00
_cell.angle_beta   90.00
_cell.angle_gamma   90.00
#
_symmetry.space_group_name_H-M   'P 1'
#
loop_
_entity.id
_entity.type
_entity.pdbx_description
1 polymer ?
#
loop_
_entity_poly.entity_id
_entity_poly.type
_entity_poly.pdbx_seq_one_letter_code
_entity_poly.pdbx_strand_id
1 'polypeptide(L)'
;MYILTMRYIVIVLLLCLYYVCDEESINNDMILMKKRAMEDQQTTLDAIDYLAALLEQARRREAEAEAHRESIEERLVDMVGRVVEGIQSQQTNNYRVKTVSTLKRRLNQDQVVELINCLCTEIFSDVFCVKYDLDEDAFFKLKAKNYNKFMMILNVLTTAPTKTVVELINCLGTEIFSDVFCVKYDLDE
;
A
#
# COMPACT_ATOMS: atom_id res chain seq x y z
N MET A 1 -22.55 -40.28 69.79
CA MET A 1 -22.17 -40.54 68.38
C MET A 1 -22.89 -39.66 67.35
N TYR A 2 -24.15 -39.24 67.56
CA TYR A 2 -24.92 -38.43 66.59
C TYR A 2 -24.46 -36.97 66.36
N ILE A 3 -23.71 -36.37 67.29
CA ILE A 3 -23.28 -34.97 67.19
C ILE A 3 -22.10 -34.80 66.20
N LEU A 4 -21.25 -35.82 66.05
CA LEU A 4 -20.13 -35.79 65.11
C LEU A 4 -20.58 -35.93 63.65
N THR A 5 -21.62 -36.73 63.38
CA THR A 5 -22.15 -36.92 62.03
C THR A 5 -22.85 -35.66 61.50
N MET A 6 -23.58 -34.94 62.36
CA MET A 6 -24.24 -33.69 61.97
C MET A 6 -23.25 -32.57 61.63
N ARG A 7 -22.12 -32.46 62.34
CA ARG A 7 -21.09 -31.46 62.02
C ARG A 7 -20.39 -31.74 60.70
N TYR A 8 -20.16 -33.01 60.36
CA TYR A 8 -19.52 -33.39 59.10
C TYR A 8 -20.40 -33.05 57.89
N ILE A 9 -21.71 -33.31 57.98
CA ILE A 9 -22.67 -33.01 56.90
C ILE A 9 -22.74 -31.50 56.62
N VAL A 10 -22.73 -30.67 57.66
CA VAL A 10 -22.77 -29.19 57.49
C VAL A 10 -21.50 -28.67 56.84
N ILE A 11 -20.32 -29.20 57.21
CA ILE A 11 -19.04 -28.79 56.60
C ILE A 11 -18.97 -29.21 55.13
N VAL A 12 -19.41 -30.42 54.79
CA VAL A 12 -19.44 -30.89 53.39
C VAL A 12 -20.42 -30.06 52.56
N LEU A 13 -21.61 -29.75 53.08
CA LEU A 13 -22.57 -28.87 52.39
C LEU A 13 -22.03 -27.46 52.19
N LEU A 14 -21.35 -26.87 53.18
CA LEU A 14 -20.74 -25.55 53.04
C LEU A 14 -19.59 -25.55 52.03
N LEU A 15 -18.75 -26.61 52.00
CA LEU A 15 -17.70 -26.75 51.00
C LEU A 15 -18.26 -26.95 49.60
N CYS A 16 -19.34 -27.74 49.44
CA CYS A 16 -20.03 -27.89 48.17
C CYS A 16 -20.66 -26.57 47.69
N LEU A 17 -21.30 -25.81 48.57
CA LEU A 17 -21.86 -24.50 48.21
C LEU A 17 -20.76 -23.48 47.85
N TYR A 18 -19.63 -23.51 48.56
CA TYR A 18 -18.48 -22.64 48.24
C TYR A 18 -17.89 -22.98 46.85
N TYR A 19 -17.71 -24.26 46.53
CA TYR A 19 -17.19 -24.70 45.23
C TYR A 19 -18.12 -24.35 44.06
N VAL A 20 -19.44 -24.47 44.24
CA VAL A 20 -20.42 -24.14 43.19
C VAL A 20 -20.49 -22.63 42.94
N CYS A 21 -20.36 -21.80 43.98
CA CYS A 21 -20.30 -20.35 43.82
C CYS A 21 -19.03 -19.88 43.08
N ASP A 22 -17.89 -20.55 43.29
CA ASP A 22 -16.64 -20.19 42.60
C ASP A 22 -16.68 -20.54 41.10
N GLU A 23 -17.29 -21.67 40.70
CA GLU A 23 -17.42 -22.04 39.28
C GLU A 23 -18.34 -21.09 38.49
N GLU A 24 -19.45 -20.64 39.07
CA GLU A 24 -20.33 -19.66 38.42
C GLU A 24 -19.68 -18.28 38.29
N SER A 25 -18.88 -17.86 39.28
CA SER A 25 -18.14 -16.60 39.25
C SER A 25 -17.10 -16.58 38.11
N ILE A 26 -16.31 -17.66 37.98
CA ILE A 26 -15.29 -17.79 36.93
C ILE A 26 -15.92 -17.82 35.54
N ASN A 27 -17.07 -18.49 35.38
CA ASN A 27 -17.74 -18.57 34.09
C ASN A 27 -18.34 -17.22 33.67
N ASN A 28 -18.89 -16.46 34.61
CA ASN A 28 -19.41 -15.11 34.35
C ASN A 28 -18.31 -14.13 33.94
N ASP A 29 -17.14 -14.17 34.59
CA ASP A 29 -16.00 -13.32 34.24
C ASP A 29 -15.45 -13.65 32.84
N MET A 30 -15.37 -14.94 32.48
CA MET A 30 -14.94 -15.37 31.15
C MET A 30 -15.91 -14.93 30.04
N ILE A 31 -17.22 -14.98 30.30
CA ILE A 31 -18.26 -14.49 29.38
C ILE A 31 -18.13 -12.96 29.21
N LEU A 32 -17.89 -12.22 30.30
CA LEU A 32 -17.74 -10.76 30.26
C LEU A 32 -16.50 -10.33 29.48
N MET A 33 -15.36 -11.02 29.67
CA MET A 33 -14.13 -10.75 28.90
C MET A 33 -14.31 -11.03 27.40
N LYS A 34 -14.96 -12.14 27.05
CA LYS A 34 -15.26 -12.48 25.66
C LYS A 34 -16.19 -11.46 25.00
N LYS A 35 -17.20 -10.99 25.74
CA LYS A 35 -18.14 -9.96 25.25
C LYS A 35 -17.44 -8.63 24.99
N ARG A 36 -16.56 -8.19 25.90
CA ARG A 36 -15.74 -6.97 25.71
C ARG A 36 -14.81 -7.09 24.51
N ALA A 37 -14.11 -8.21 24.36
CA ALA A 37 -13.24 -8.45 23.21
C ALA A 37 -13.98 -8.43 21.87
N MET A 38 -15.22 -8.95 21.82
CA MET A 38 -16.07 -8.88 20.63
C MET A 38 -16.55 -7.45 20.33
N GLU A 39 -16.83 -6.66 21.35
CA GLU A 39 -17.22 -5.24 21.22
C GLU A 39 -16.03 -4.38 20.73
N ASP A 40 -14.82 -4.64 21.22
CA ASP A 40 -13.58 -4.00 20.74
C ASP A 40 -13.27 -4.37 19.27
N GLN A 41 -13.57 -5.62 18.86
CA GLN A 41 -13.44 -6.04 17.46
C GLN A 41 -14.46 -5.36 16.55
N GLN A 42 -15.72 -5.21 17.00
CA GLN A 42 -16.73 -4.53 16.19
C GLN A 42 -16.41 -3.04 16.03
N THR A 43 -16.01 -2.37 17.11
CA THR A 43 -15.64 -0.95 17.05
C THR A 43 -14.42 -0.67 16.16
N THR A 44 -13.45 -1.60 16.12
CA THR A 44 -12.31 -1.48 15.21
C THR A 44 -12.71 -1.66 13.75
N LEU A 45 -13.61 -2.59 13.44
CA LEU A 45 -14.16 -2.75 12.08
C LEU A 45 -14.95 -1.51 11.64
N ASP A 46 -15.82 -0.98 12.51
CA ASP A 46 -16.59 0.23 12.22
C ASP A 46 -15.66 1.44 11.97
N ALA A 47 -14.55 1.53 12.71
CA ALA A 47 -13.54 2.57 12.51
C ALA A 47 -12.80 2.41 11.17
N ILE A 48 -12.49 1.17 10.76
CA ILE A 48 -11.88 0.88 9.46
C ILE A 48 -12.83 1.30 8.33
N ASP A 49 -14.10 0.94 8.40
CA ASP A 49 -15.10 1.29 7.39
C ASP A 49 -15.29 2.82 7.29
N TYR A 50 -15.35 3.50 8.43
CA TYR A 50 -15.42 4.96 8.47
C TYR A 50 -14.19 5.62 7.81
N LEU A 51 -12.98 5.15 8.13
CA LEU A 51 -11.75 5.68 7.53
C LEU A 51 -11.65 5.36 6.03
N ALA A 52 -12.11 4.18 5.61
CA ALA A 52 -12.18 3.80 4.22
C ALA A 52 -13.12 4.74 3.42
N ALA A 53 -14.31 5.02 3.95
CA ALA A 53 -15.27 5.94 3.34
C ALA A 53 -14.72 7.38 3.25
N LEU A 54 -14.03 7.85 4.29
CA LEU A 54 -13.36 9.16 4.27
C LEU A 54 -12.25 9.22 3.23
N LEU A 55 -11.42 8.17 3.13
CA LEU A 55 -10.35 8.09 2.14
C LEU A 55 -10.91 8.09 0.71
N GLU A 56 -12.00 7.37 0.47
CA GLU A 56 -12.67 7.37 -0.84
C GLU A 56 -13.20 8.77 -1.18
N GLN A 57 -13.84 9.46 -0.23
CA GLN A 57 -14.31 10.82 -0.44
C GLN A 57 -13.16 11.80 -0.74
N ALA A 58 -12.02 11.66 -0.04
CA ALA A 58 -10.84 12.46 -0.28
C ALA A 58 -10.29 12.24 -1.70
N ARG A 59 -10.15 10.98 -2.13
CA ARG A 59 -9.69 10.61 -3.48
C ARG A 59 -10.58 11.20 -4.58
N ARG A 60 -11.91 11.16 -4.41
CA ARG A 60 -12.84 11.77 -5.37
C ARG A 60 -12.62 13.28 -5.53
N ARG A 61 -12.43 13.99 -4.41
CA ARG A 61 -12.14 15.43 -4.43
C ARG A 61 -10.80 15.74 -5.05
N GLU A 62 -9.78 14.92 -4.80
CA GLU A 62 -8.45 15.05 -5.42
C GLU A 62 -8.55 14.87 -6.95
N ALA A 63 -9.28 13.85 -7.42
CA ALA A 63 -9.50 13.62 -8.84
C ALA A 63 -10.25 14.77 -9.52
N GLU A 64 -11.30 15.32 -8.88
CA GLU A 64 -12.02 16.50 -9.39
C GLU A 64 -11.11 17.73 -9.48
N ALA A 65 -10.29 17.96 -8.45
CA ALA A 65 -9.34 19.08 -8.43
C ALA A 65 -8.24 18.93 -9.48
N GLU A 66 -7.75 17.69 -9.69
CA GLU A 66 -6.78 17.38 -10.74
C GLU A 66 -7.36 17.62 -12.14
N ALA A 67 -8.56 17.10 -12.43
CA ALA A 67 -9.22 17.34 -13.71
C ALA A 67 -9.46 18.83 -13.98
N HIS A 68 -9.84 19.60 -12.95
CA HIS A 68 -10.01 21.04 -13.07
C HIS A 68 -8.67 21.76 -13.34
N ARG A 69 -7.60 21.35 -12.66
CA ARG A 69 -6.24 21.87 -12.90
C ARG A 69 -5.79 21.58 -14.33
N GLU A 70 -5.92 20.34 -14.79
CA GLU A 70 -5.57 19.94 -16.16
C GLU A 70 -6.34 20.76 -17.20
N SER A 71 -7.65 20.99 -17.00
CA SER A 71 -8.45 21.84 -17.90
C SER A 71 -7.92 23.29 -17.97
N ILE A 72 -7.45 23.85 -16.86
CA ILE A 72 -6.81 25.18 -16.84
C ILE A 72 -5.47 25.14 -17.59
N GLU A 73 -4.66 24.11 -17.36
CA GLU A 73 -3.37 23.92 -18.02
C GLU A 73 -3.54 23.80 -19.55
N GLU A 74 -4.51 23.02 -20.02
CA GLU A 74 -4.85 22.91 -21.45
C GLU A 74 -5.23 24.26 -22.06
N ARG A 75 -6.11 25.02 -21.38
CA ARG A 75 -6.49 26.37 -21.84
C ARG A 75 -5.30 27.32 -21.88
N LEU A 76 -4.37 27.23 -20.93
CA LEU A 76 -3.13 28.01 -20.94
C LEU A 76 -2.24 27.62 -22.11
N VAL A 77 -2.15 26.32 -22.43
CA VAL A 77 -1.40 25.83 -23.60
C VAL A 77 -2.01 26.35 -24.90
N ASP A 78 -3.34 26.37 -25.02
CA ASP A 78 -4.03 26.91 -26.19
C ASP A 78 -3.79 28.42 -26.37
N MET A 79 -3.76 29.18 -25.26
CA MET A 79 -3.52 30.62 -25.28
C MET A 79 -2.06 31.00 -25.57
N VAL A 80 -1.10 30.32 -24.95
CA VAL A 80 0.34 30.61 -25.13
C VAL A 80 0.86 30.02 -26.44
N GLY A 81 0.28 28.90 -26.87
CA GLY A 81 0.72 28.09 -28.00
C GLY A 81 1.68 26.96 -27.59
N ARG A 82 1.91 26.05 -28.54
CA ARG A 82 2.86 24.94 -28.42
C ARG A 82 3.78 24.85 -29.63
N VAL A 83 5.03 24.51 -29.39
CA VAL A 83 6.01 24.12 -30.42
C VAL A 83 6.23 22.61 -30.37
N VAL A 84 6.66 22.01 -31.49
CA VAL A 84 6.84 20.54 -31.59
C VAL A 84 7.89 20.05 -30.57
N GLU A 85 9.04 20.71 -30.51
CA GLU A 85 10.08 20.49 -29.51
C GLU A 85 10.65 21.86 -29.11
N GLY A 86 10.71 22.15 -27.81
CA GLY A 86 11.23 23.41 -27.28
C GLY A 86 10.33 24.11 -26.28
N ILE A 87 10.60 25.39 -26.06
CA ILE A 87 9.97 26.21 -25.03
C ILE A 87 9.34 27.44 -25.69
N GLN A 88 8.07 27.70 -25.39
CA GLN A 88 7.39 28.94 -25.72
C GLN A 88 6.97 29.64 -24.43
N SER A 89 7.05 30.97 -24.40
CA SER A 89 6.76 31.72 -23.17
C SER A 89 6.08 33.04 -23.45
N GLN A 90 5.14 33.40 -22.59
CA GLN A 90 4.45 34.69 -22.61
C GLN A 90 4.48 35.32 -21.22
N GLN A 91 4.82 36.61 -21.16
CA GLN A 91 4.85 37.37 -19.92
C GLN A 91 3.67 38.33 -19.86
N THR A 92 2.97 38.32 -18.73
CA THR A 92 1.90 39.25 -18.36
C THR A 92 2.38 40.13 -17.21
N ASN A 93 1.52 41.01 -16.70
CA ASN A 93 1.83 41.87 -15.57
C ASN A 93 2.15 41.09 -14.28
N ASN A 94 1.50 39.93 -14.09
CA ASN A 94 1.58 39.18 -12.83
C ASN A 94 2.36 37.86 -12.97
N TYR A 95 2.36 37.25 -14.16
CA TYR A 95 2.91 35.92 -14.37
C TYR A 95 3.68 35.81 -15.68
N ARG A 96 4.69 34.93 -15.69
CA ARG A 96 5.32 34.43 -16.91
C ARG A 96 4.91 32.98 -17.09
N VAL A 97 4.11 32.70 -18.11
CA VAL A 97 3.66 31.35 -18.45
C VAL A 97 4.60 30.78 -19.50
N LYS A 98 5.06 29.54 -19.29
CA LYS A 98 5.93 28.81 -20.23
C LYS A 98 5.29 27.48 -20.58
N THR A 99 5.18 27.19 -21.86
CA THR A 99 4.81 25.87 -22.39
C THR A 99 6.08 25.16 -22.85
N VAL A 100 6.30 23.93 -22.38
CA VAL A 100 7.47 23.13 -22.71
C VAL A 100 7.00 21.85 -23.38
N SER A 101 7.39 21.64 -24.63
CA SER A 101 7.13 20.40 -25.36
C SER A 101 8.40 19.57 -25.44
N THR A 102 8.31 18.31 -25.03
CA THR A 102 9.41 17.34 -25.10
C THR A 102 8.98 16.12 -25.90
N LEU A 103 9.89 15.57 -26.70
CA LEU A 103 9.66 14.33 -27.42
C LEU A 103 10.09 13.15 -26.58
N LYS A 104 9.14 12.23 -26.29
CA LYS A 104 9.46 10.94 -25.68
C LYS A 104 10.10 10.04 -26.74
N ARG A 105 11.42 9.93 -26.69
CA ARG A 105 12.20 8.97 -27.51
C ARG A 105 12.23 7.65 -26.75
N ARG A 106 11.76 6.57 -27.38
CA ARG A 106 11.84 5.20 -26.85
C ARG A 106 12.86 4.42 -27.67
N LEU A 107 13.72 3.71 -26.96
CA LEU A 107 14.70 2.82 -27.54
C LEU A 107 14.01 1.49 -27.90
N ASN A 108 14.24 0.97 -29.10
CA ASN A 108 13.78 -0.37 -29.47
C ASN A 108 14.85 -1.40 -29.04
N GLN A 109 14.56 -2.18 -28.00
CA GLN A 109 15.53 -3.12 -27.40
C GLN A 109 16.06 -4.16 -28.39
N ASP A 110 15.23 -4.63 -29.32
CA ASP A 110 15.63 -5.64 -30.31
C ASP A 110 16.73 -5.12 -31.25
N GLN A 111 16.64 -3.83 -31.61
CA GLN A 111 17.58 -3.16 -32.51
C GLN A 111 18.85 -2.68 -31.80
N VAL A 112 18.81 -2.60 -30.47
CA VAL A 112 19.95 -2.11 -29.67
C VAL A 112 21.07 -3.11 -29.62
N VAL A 113 20.74 -4.41 -29.61
CA VAL A 113 21.74 -5.49 -29.64
C VAL A 113 22.55 -5.41 -30.93
N GLU A 114 21.90 -5.11 -32.06
CA GLU A 114 22.58 -4.87 -33.34
C GLU A 114 23.38 -3.57 -33.30
N LEU A 115 22.84 -2.51 -32.69
CA LEU A 115 23.49 -1.21 -32.56
C LEU A 115 24.78 -1.26 -31.72
N ILE A 116 24.83 -2.10 -30.67
CA ILE A 116 26.01 -2.32 -29.83
C ILE A 116 27.16 -2.91 -30.64
N ASN A 117 26.86 -3.77 -31.62
CA ASN A 117 27.89 -4.35 -32.48
C ASN A 117 28.39 -3.36 -33.54
N CYS A 118 27.57 -2.37 -33.91
CA CYS A 118 27.89 -1.35 -34.91
C CYS A 118 28.58 -0.11 -34.32
N LEU A 119 28.30 0.23 -33.06
CA LEU A 119 28.93 1.33 -32.34
C LEU A 119 30.08 0.79 -31.48
N CYS A 120 31.21 1.49 -31.43
CA CYS A 120 32.23 1.16 -30.45
C CYS A 120 31.64 1.27 -29.03
N THR A 121 32.02 0.35 -28.13
CA THR A 121 31.48 0.25 -26.76
C THR A 121 31.55 1.59 -26.00
N GLU A 122 32.60 2.38 -26.23
CA GLU A 122 32.79 3.70 -25.62
C GLU A 122 31.69 4.70 -26.03
N ILE A 123 31.39 4.79 -27.33
CA ILE A 123 30.34 5.68 -27.85
C ILE A 123 28.97 5.23 -27.35
N PHE A 124 28.75 3.91 -27.26
CA PHE A 124 27.50 3.37 -26.75
C PHE A 124 27.28 3.76 -25.29
N SER A 125 28.31 3.65 -24.44
CA SER A 125 28.21 4.04 -23.03
C SER A 125 28.02 5.54 -22.80
N ASP A 126 28.53 6.39 -23.71
CA ASP A 126 28.36 7.85 -23.61
C ASP A 126 26.93 8.29 -23.97
N VAL A 127 26.27 7.56 -24.88
CA VAL A 127 24.94 7.92 -25.40
C VAL A 127 23.82 7.19 -24.67
N PHE A 128 24.02 5.94 -24.25
CA PHE A 128 23.00 5.09 -23.67
C PHE A 128 23.31 4.75 -22.21
N CYS A 129 22.45 5.19 -21.31
CA CYS A 129 22.46 4.74 -19.92
C CYS A 129 21.70 3.41 -19.83
N VAL A 130 22.42 2.31 -19.58
CA VAL A 130 21.82 0.99 -19.34
C VAL A 130 21.37 0.91 -17.90
N LYS A 131 20.07 0.75 -17.68
CA LYS A 131 19.50 0.40 -16.38
C LYS A 131 19.17 -1.09 -16.38
N TYR A 132 19.65 -1.79 -15.36
CA TYR A 132 19.29 -3.19 -15.13
C TYR A 132 18.07 -3.22 -14.22
N ASP A 133 16.94 -3.65 -14.77
CA ASP A 133 15.74 -3.94 -13.99
C ASP A 133 15.74 -5.43 -13.61
N LEU A 134 15.37 -5.71 -12.36
CA LEU A 134 15.25 -7.07 -11.87
C LEU A 134 13.85 -7.60 -12.22
N ASP A 135 13.78 -8.70 -12.96
CA ASP A 135 12.55 -9.47 -13.10
C ASP A 135 12.32 -10.25 -11.80
N GLU A 136 11.38 -9.75 -10.99
CA GLU A 136 11.05 -10.33 -9.68
C GLU A 136 10.54 -11.77 -9.80
N ASP A 137 9.69 -12.07 -10.79
CA ASP A 137 9.13 -13.40 -11.00
C ASP A 137 10.23 -14.41 -11.33
N ALA A 138 11.13 -14.05 -12.24
CA ALA A 138 12.27 -14.89 -12.60
C ALA A 138 13.24 -15.06 -11.43
N PHE A 139 13.47 -13.98 -10.67
CA PHE A 139 14.33 -13.98 -9.48
C PHE A 139 13.77 -14.89 -8.37
N PHE A 140 12.48 -14.85 -8.07
CA PHE A 140 11.86 -15.73 -7.09
C PHE A 140 11.79 -17.18 -7.55
N LYS A 141 11.56 -17.43 -8.86
CA LYS A 141 11.65 -18.78 -9.44
C LYS A 141 13.06 -19.37 -9.32
N LEU A 142 14.11 -18.53 -9.34
CA LEU A 142 15.50 -18.97 -9.18
C LEU A 142 15.75 -19.58 -7.79
N LYS A 143 15.08 -19.08 -6.75
CA LYS A 143 15.18 -19.62 -5.38
C LYS A 143 14.88 -21.12 -5.33
N ALA A 144 13.86 -21.57 -6.06
CA ALA A 144 13.45 -22.98 -6.11
C ALA A 144 14.38 -23.84 -6.99
N LYS A 145 14.95 -23.26 -8.06
CA LYS A 145 15.79 -24.00 -9.02
C LYS A 145 17.25 -24.12 -8.57
N ASN A 146 17.83 -23.04 -8.05
CA ASN A 146 19.22 -22.99 -7.63
C ASN A 146 19.43 -21.92 -6.55
N TYR A 147 19.40 -22.37 -5.30
CA TYR A 147 19.52 -21.49 -4.14
C TYR A 147 20.87 -20.74 -4.08
N ASN A 148 21.97 -21.37 -4.53
CA ASN A 148 23.29 -20.73 -4.51
C ASN A 148 23.34 -19.51 -5.43
N LYS A 149 22.77 -19.63 -6.64
CA LYS A 149 22.69 -18.49 -7.59
C LYS A 149 21.77 -17.39 -7.08
N PHE A 150 20.67 -17.76 -6.43
CA PHE A 150 19.78 -16.81 -5.77
C PHE A 150 20.52 -15.96 -4.72
N MET A 151 21.31 -16.60 -3.84
CA MET A 151 22.10 -15.88 -2.82
C MET A 151 23.18 -14.98 -3.43
N MET A 152 23.81 -15.39 -4.54
CA MET A 152 24.80 -14.53 -5.22
C MET A 152 24.18 -13.24 -5.76
N ILE A 153 22.99 -13.32 -6.36
CA ILE A 153 22.28 -12.14 -6.86
C ILE A 153 21.81 -11.29 -5.68
N LEU A 154 21.26 -11.90 -4.64
CA LEU A 154 20.77 -11.20 -3.44
C LEU A 154 21.86 -10.34 -2.78
N ASN A 155 23.12 -10.78 -2.77
CA ASN A 155 24.24 -10.02 -2.21
C ASN A 155 24.58 -8.72 -2.98
N VAL A 156 24.12 -8.59 -4.23
CA VAL A 156 24.33 -7.39 -5.06
C VAL A 156 23.12 -6.46 -5.00
N LEU A 157 21.98 -6.94 -4.49
CA LEU A 157 20.75 -6.15 -4.37
C LEU A 157 20.74 -5.34 -3.08
N THR A 158 20.40 -4.06 -3.20
CA THR A 158 20.05 -3.21 -2.06
C THR A 158 18.53 -3.20 -1.92
N THR A 159 18.01 -3.75 -0.82
CA THR A 159 16.57 -3.70 -0.53
C THR A 159 16.25 -2.53 0.39
N ALA A 160 15.40 -1.62 -0.08
CA ALA A 160 14.81 -0.58 0.77
C ALA A 160 13.33 -0.93 1.04
N PRO A 161 12.80 -0.65 2.25
CA PRO A 161 11.39 -0.83 2.50
C PRO A 161 10.60 0.08 1.55
N THR A 162 9.67 -0.50 0.81
CA THR A 162 8.79 0.26 -0.07
C THR A 162 7.61 0.77 0.74
N LYS A 163 7.04 1.90 0.29
CA LYS A 163 5.86 2.47 0.91
C LYS A 163 4.71 1.46 0.97
N THR A 164 4.03 1.40 2.12
CA THR A 164 2.76 0.67 2.26
C THR A 164 1.65 1.38 1.49
N VAL A 165 1.00 0.65 0.57
CA VAL A 165 -0.13 1.14 -0.23
C VAL A 165 -1.43 0.62 0.39
N VAL A 166 -2.41 1.51 0.58
CA VAL A 166 -3.75 1.14 1.06
C VAL A 166 -4.68 1.05 -0.14
N GLU A 167 -5.10 -0.18 -0.45
CA GLU A 167 -6.05 -0.50 -1.51
C GLU A 167 -7.44 -0.71 -0.90
N LEU A 168 -8.44 0.04 -1.40
CA LEU A 168 -9.83 -0.14 -1.00
C LEU A 168 -10.48 -1.05 -2.03
N ILE A 169 -10.86 -2.27 -1.62
CA ILE A 169 -11.55 -3.24 -2.46
C ILE A 169 -13.02 -3.27 -2.03
N ASN A 170 -13.92 -2.80 -2.91
CA ASN A 170 -15.36 -2.85 -2.64
C ASN A 170 -15.87 -4.30 -2.71
N CYS A 171 -16.16 -4.88 -1.55
CA CYS A 171 -16.68 -6.24 -1.44
C CYS A 171 -18.15 -6.40 -1.90
N LEU A 172 -18.83 -5.30 -2.26
CA LEU A 172 -20.27 -5.26 -2.58
C LEU A 172 -20.62 -5.45 -4.06
N GLY A 173 -19.76 -6.11 -4.84
CA GLY A 173 -20.18 -6.80 -6.08
C GLY A 173 -20.67 -5.92 -7.24
N THR A 174 -20.35 -4.63 -7.28
CA THR A 174 -20.53 -3.79 -8.47
C THR A 174 -19.18 -3.39 -9.02
N GLU A 175 -19.00 -3.70 -10.30
CA GLU A 175 -17.83 -3.54 -11.17
C GLU A 175 -16.71 -2.60 -10.67
N ILE A 176 -15.52 -3.19 -10.61
CA ILE A 176 -14.30 -2.64 -10.02
C ILE A 176 -13.73 -1.57 -10.95
N PHE A 177 -13.86 -0.29 -10.60
CA PHE A 177 -12.88 0.73 -10.98
C PHE A 177 -11.73 0.64 -9.98
N SER A 178 -10.75 -0.21 -10.27
CA SER A 178 -9.51 -0.27 -9.48
C SER A 178 -8.59 0.85 -9.94
N ASP A 179 -8.89 2.07 -9.51
CA ASP A 179 -7.90 3.14 -9.61
C ASP A 179 -6.93 2.99 -8.43
N VAL A 180 -5.83 2.29 -8.69
CA VAL A 180 -4.72 2.12 -7.75
C VAL A 180 -4.02 3.47 -7.60
N PHE A 181 -4.43 4.25 -6.60
CA PHE A 181 -3.78 5.51 -6.25
C PHE A 181 -2.81 5.31 -5.08
N CYS A 182 -1.51 5.30 -5.41
CA CYS A 182 -0.42 5.33 -4.45
C CYS A 182 -0.33 6.72 -3.81
N VAL A 183 -0.92 6.90 -2.63
CA VAL A 183 -0.60 8.05 -1.76
C VAL A 183 0.90 7.97 -1.46
N LYS A 184 1.63 9.09 -1.27
CA LYS A 184 3.04 9.12 -0.81
C LYS A 184 3.11 9.57 0.65
N TYR A 185 3.90 8.88 1.46
CA TYR A 185 4.20 9.20 2.86
C TYR A 185 5.71 9.08 2.87
N ASP A 186 6.38 10.22 2.80
CA ASP A 186 7.80 10.27 3.05
C ASP A 186 7.92 10.11 4.58
N LEU A 187 8.39 8.93 5.00
CA LEU A 187 8.86 8.73 6.36
C LEU A 187 10.26 9.35 6.39
N ASP A 188 10.33 10.62 6.75
CA ASP A 188 11.60 11.28 7.06
C ASP A 188 12.18 10.62 8.32
N GLU A 189 13.27 9.87 8.16
CA GLU A 189 14.20 9.50 9.25
C GLU A 189 15.22 10.62 9.50
#